data_AF-A0A7Y6AES9-F1
#
_entry.id   AF-A0A7Y6AES9-F1
#
_cell.length_a   1.000
_cell.length_b   1.000
_cell.length_c   1.000
_cell.angle_alpha   90.00
_cell.angle_beta   90.00
_cell.angle_gamma   90.00
#
_symmetry.space_group_name_H-M   'P 1'
#
loop_
_entity.id
_entity.type
_entity.pdbx_description
1 polymer ?
#
loop_
_entity_poly.entity_id
_entity_poly.type
_entity_poly.pdbx_seq_one_letter_code
_entity_poly.pdbx_strand_id
1 'polypeptide(L)' 'MRVAILLLLVPVVALLATVWLPFVNGPHIWLGMPSMLTWSVGWVMALTPALAYVEYRRTRGEAGGER' A
#
# COMPACT_ATOMS: atom_id res chain seq x y z
N MET A 1 -6.41 -13.10 8.93
CA MET A 1 -5.85 -11.87 9.51
C MET A 1 -4.41 -11.58 9.08
N ARG A 2 -3.43 -12.49 9.28
CA ARG A 2 -2.01 -12.24 8.94
C ARG A 2 -1.76 -11.70 7.52
N VAL A 3 -2.38 -12.29 6.50
CA VAL A 3 -2.24 -11.86 5.09
C VAL A 3 -2.78 -10.44 4.87
N ALA A 4 -3.89 -10.08 5.51
CA ALA A 4 -4.48 -8.74 5.37
C ALA A 4 -3.59 -7.67 6.04
N ILE A 5 -3.00 -8.01 7.19
CA ILE A 5 -2.01 -7.16 7.87
C ILE A 5 -0.77 -7.00 6.99
N LEU A 6 -0.24 -8.08 6.42
CA LEU A 6 0.90 -8.03 5.48
C LEU A 6 0.62 -7.13 4.27
N LEU A 7 -0.57 -7.26 3.67
CA LEU A 7 -1.00 -6.43 2.54
C LEU A 7 -1.09 -4.95 2.90
N LEU A 8 -1.48 -4.60 4.13
CA LEU A 8 -1.48 -3.23 4.62
C LEU A 8 -0.07 -2.73 4.97
N LEU A 9 0.78 -3.62 5.49
CA LEU A 9 2.14 -3.29 5.91
C LEU A 9 3.03 -2.91 4.71
N VAL A 10 2.84 -3.59 3.58
CA VAL A 10 3.64 -3.38 2.35
C VAL A 10 3.64 -1.90 1.90
N PRO A 11 2.49 -1.24 1.64
CA PRO A 11 2.49 0.17 1.22
C PRO A 11 3.04 1.11 2.30
N VAL A 12 2.79 0.84 3.59
CA VAL A 12 3.31 1.66 4.69
C VAL A 12 4.83 1.61 4.75
N VAL A 13 5.41 0.40 4.71
CA VAL A 13 6.86 0.20 4.72
C VAL A 13 7.49 0.79 3.46
N ALA A 14 6.86 0.63 2.29
CA ALA A 14 7.36 1.21 1.05
C ALA A 14 7.38 2.75 1.08
N LEU A 15 6.39 3.38 1.71
CA LEU A 15 6.35 4.83 1.92
C LEU A 15 7.41 5.30 2.93
N LEU A 16 7.61 4.57 4.04
CA LEU A 16 8.66 4.89 5.01
C LEU A 16 10.07 4.70 4.43
N ALA A 17 10.25 3.67 3.60
CA ALA A 17 11.51 3.38 2.95
C ALA A 17 11.85 4.35 1.82
N THR A 18 10.89 5.17 1.33
CA THR A 18 11.08 6.18 0.26
C THR A 18 12.37 6.98 0.41
N VAL A 19 12.73 7.39 1.64
CA VAL A 19 13.94 8.20 1.93
C VAL A 19 15.25 7.41 1.73
N TRP A 20 15.19 6.09 1.86
CA TRP A 20 16.36 5.20 1.75
C TRP A 20 16.55 4.63 0.35
N LEU A 21 15.56 4.79 -0.54
CA LEU A 21 15.61 4.25 -1.90
C LEU A 21 16.33 5.25 -2.84
N PRO A 22 17.51 4.91 -3.38
CA PRO A 22 18.28 5.83 -4.22
C PRO A 22 17.61 6.12 -5.57
N PHE A 23 16.78 5.21 -6.08
CA PHE A 23 16.02 5.42 -7.31
C PHE A 23 14.80 6.34 -7.12
N VAL A 24 14.33 6.52 -5.88
CA VAL A 24 13.25 7.45 -5.54
C VAL A 24 13.81 8.86 -5.29
N ASN A 25 15.00 8.94 -4.67
CA ASN A 25 15.70 10.20 -4.39
C ASN A 25 16.62 10.69 -5.52
N GLY A 26 16.82 9.89 -6.57
CA GLY A 26 17.59 10.29 -7.74
C GLY A 26 16.86 11.32 -8.61
N PRO A 27 17.57 12.01 -9.53
CA PRO A 27 16.99 12.98 -10.47
C PRO A 27 16.23 12.28 -11.62
N HIS A 28 15.48 11.24 -11.29
CA HIS A 28 14.70 10.48 -12.23
C HIS A 28 13.33 11.15 -12.41
N ILE A 29 12.94 11.30 -13.67
CA ILE A 29 11.66 11.90 -14.07
C ILE A 29 10.80 10.78 -14.63
N TRP A 30 9.63 10.57 -14.03
CA TRP A 30 8.63 9.58 -14.42
C TRP A 30 7.32 10.28 -14.74
N LEU A 31 6.76 10.06 -15.94
CA LEU A 31 5.53 10.71 -16.42
C LEU A 31 5.57 12.26 -16.34
N GLY A 32 6.75 12.86 -16.43
CA GLY A 32 6.96 14.31 -16.27
C GLY A 32 6.98 14.80 -14.82
N MET A 33 6.90 13.90 -13.83
CA MET A 33 6.99 14.19 -12.40
C MET A 33 8.27 13.61 -11.78
N PRO A 34 8.80 14.20 -10.70
CA PRO A 34 9.85 13.59 -9.89
C PRO A 34 9.48 12.17 -9.46
N SER A 35 10.42 11.23 -9.55
CA SER A 35 10.20 9.83 -9.16
C SER A 35 9.67 9.65 -7.73
N MET A 36 10.02 10.56 -6.81
CA MET A 36 9.46 10.58 -5.44
C MET A 36 7.94 10.76 -5.41
N LEU A 37 7.41 11.64 -6.27
CA LEU A 37 5.96 11.87 -6.36
C LEU A 37 5.26 10.66 -6.97
N THR A 38 5.78 10.13 -8.08
CA THR A 38 5.19 8.95 -8.72
C THR A 38 5.19 7.73 -7.81
N TRP A 39 6.28 7.53 -7.06
CA TRP A 39 6.40 6.46 -6.07
C TRP A 39 5.36 6.61 -4.95
N SER A 40 5.28 7.80 -4.36
CA SER A 40 4.36 8.09 -3.25
C SER A 40 2.90 7.92 -3.69
N VAL A 41 2.53 8.46 -4.86
CA VAL A 41 1.17 8.35 -5.40
C VAL A 41 0.80 6.89 -5.67
N GLY A 42 1.72 6.10 -6.25
CA GLY A 42 1.50 4.67 -6.50
C GLY A 42 1.18 3.90 -5.21
N TRP A 43 1.94 4.13 -4.14
CA TRP A 43 1.72 3.46 -2.86
C TRP A 43 0.50 3.98 -2.09
N VAL A 44 0.19 5.28 -2.19
CA VAL A 44 -1.05 5.84 -1.63
C VAL A 44 -2.27 5.24 -2.32
N MET A 45 -2.25 5.13 -3.65
CA MET A 45 -3.33 4.47 -4.40
C MET A 45 -3.48 2.99 -4.03
N ALA A 46 -2.38 2.31 -3.67
CA ALA A 46 -2.40 0.92 -3.22
C ALA A 46 -2.98 0.73 -1.81
N LEU A 47 -3.04 1.76 -0.96
CA LEU A 47 -3.65 1.66 0.38
C LEU A 47 -5.16 1.41 0.30
N THR A 48 -5.86 2.08 -0.62
CA THR A 48 -7.31 1.94 -0.79
C THR A 48 -7.76 0.50 -1.04
N PRO A 49 -7.22 -0.23 -2.04
CA PRO A 49 -7.58 -1.63 -2.24
C PRO A 49 -7.09 -2.54 -1.11
N ALA A 50 -5.98 -2.22 -0.43
CA ALA A 50 -5.52 -2.98 0.73
C ALA A 50 -6.53 -2.88 1.89
N LEU A 51 -7.03 -1.68 2.17
CA LEU A 51 -8.09 -1.44 3.16
C LEU A 51 -9.40 -2.12 2.76
N ALA A 52 -9.81 -2.00 1.50
CA ALA A 52 -11.00 -2.68 0.99
C ALA A 52 -10.91 -4.21 1.16
N TYR A 53 -9.72 -4.79 0.93
CA TYR A 53 -9.49 -6.22 1.12
C TYR A 53 -9.54 -6.64 2.60
N VAL A 54 -8.97 -5.83 3.49
CA VAL A 54 -9.04 -6.05 4.95
C VAL A 54 -10.50 -6.06 5.41
N GLU A 55 -11.28 -5.07 5.00
CA GLU A 55 -12.70 -4.95 5.36
C GLU A 55 -13.50 -6.13 4.80
N TYR A 56 -13.30 -6.48 3.53
CA TYR A 56 -13.95 -7.62 2.90
C TYR A 56 -13.69 -8.95 3.64
N ARG A 57 -12.46 -9.17 4.11
CA ARG A 57 -12.11 -10.36 4.89
C ARG A 57 -12.73 -10.35 6.28
N ARG A 58 -12.91 -9.18 6.88
CA ARG A 58 -13.59 -9.00 8.16
C ARG A 58 -15.08 -9.34 8.04
N THR A 59 -15.78 -8.71 7.09
CA THR A 59 -17.23 -8.94 6.87
C THR A 59 -17.53 -10.41 6.57
N ARG A 60 -16.68 -11.09 5.79
CA ARG A 60 -16.83 -12.53 5.51
C ARG A 60 -16.53 -13.45 6.69
N GLY A 61 -15.70 -13.01 7.64
CA GLY A 61 -15.43 -13.78 8.86
C GLY A 61 -16.63 -13.73 9.82
N GLU A 62 -17.30 -12.58 9.90
CA GLU A 62 -18.47 -12.37 10.77
C GLU A 62 -19.72 -13.10 10.22
N ALA A 63 -19.92 -13.13 8.90
CA ALA A 63 -21.04 -13.85 8.27
C ALA A 63 -20.99 -15.39 8.40
N GLY A 64 -19.87 -15.97 8.85
CA GLY A 64 -19.72 -17.41 9.09
C GLY A 64 -20.04 -17.86 10.52
N GLY A 65 -20.35 -16.93 11.43
CA GLY A 65 -20.55 -17.19 12.86
C GLY A 65 -22.00 -17.44 13.31
N GLU A 66 -22.98 -17.37 12.41
CA GLU A 66 -24.42 -17.54 12.72
C GLU A 66 -24.95 -18.94 12.32
N ARG A 67 -24.23 -20.03 12.66
CA ARG A 67 -24.74 -21.40 12.52
C ARG A 67 -24.47 -22.23 13.76
#